data_AF-A0A2T4ULC7-F1
#
_entry.id   AF-A0A2T4ULC7-F1
#
_cell.length_a   1.000
_cell.length_b   1.000
_cell.length_c   1.000
_cell.angle_alpha   90.00
_cell.angle_beta   90.00
_cell.angle_gamma   90.00
#
_symmetry.space_group_name_H-M   'P 1'
#
loop_
_entity.id
_entity.type
_entity.pdbx_description
1 polymer ?
#
loop_
_entity_poly.entity_id
_entity_poly.type
_entity_poly.pdbx_seq_one_letter_code
_entity_poly.pdbx_strand_id
1 'polypeptide(L)'
;MTDSGSAPQPRERPVGELLTELSRETSLLVRQELALARAELQQKSRAAGVGAGLLGGAGATALVALVALMVTVVAALDTAMPTWLAGLITTGLFAAIAAVEAAVGRARLRAATPLVPQQAPESMKEDMEWATKQARSART
;
A
#
# COMPACT_ATOMS: atom_id res chain seq x y z
N MET A 1 56.90 33.35 47.31
CA MET A 1 55.77 34.01 46.63
C MET A 1 55.20 32.98 45.65
N THR A 2 54.15 32.29 46.05
CA THR A 2 53.53 31.15 45.35
C THR A 2 52.52 31.66 44.34
N ASP A 3 52.71 31.36 43.05
CA ASP A 3 51.66 31.51 42.04
C ASP A 3 51.00 30.15 41.82
N SER A 4 49.81 30.00 42.37
CA SER A 4 49.05 28.75 42.40
C SER A 4 48.24 28.63 41.11
N GLY A 5 48.40 27.49 40.43
CA GLY A 5 47.72 27.17 39.19
C GLY A 5 46.19 27.28 39.28
N SER A 6 45.64 28.08 38.38
CA SER A 6 44.21 28.17 38.09
C SER A 6 43.76 26.93 37.31
N ALA A 7 43.26 25.91 38.01
CA ALA A 7 42.56 24.80 37.37
C ALA A 7 41.29 25.34 36.66
N PRO A 8 40.98 24.90 35.42
CA PRO A 8 39.75 25.28 34.74
C PRO A 8 38.54 24.80 35.55
N GLN A 9 37.78 25.75 36.12
CA GLN A 9 36.51 25.48 36.79
C GLN A 9 35.56 24.78 35.80
N PRO A 10 34.99 23.60 36.14
CA PRO A 10 33.97 22.95 35.33
C PRO A 10 32.76 23.89 35.25
N ARG A 11 32.56 24.50 34.08
CA ARG A 11 31.42 25.38 33.84
C ARG A 11 30.19 24.49 33.77
N GLU A 12 29.42 24.41 34.86
CA GLU A 12 28.12 23.75 34.87
C GLU A 12 27.28 24.33 33.74
N ARG A 13 27.02 23.52 32.70
CA ARG A 13 26.22 23.95 31.56
C ARG A 13 24.82 24.31 32.07
N PRO A 14 24.32 25.53 31.83
CA PRO A 14 22.99 25.90 32.28
C PRO A 14 21.95 24.96 31.68
N VAL A 15 20.99 24.51 32.49
CA VAL A 15 19.94 23.53 32.11
C VAL A 15 19.17 23.96 30.85
N GLY A 16 19.03 25.26 30.61
CA GLY A 16 18.42 25.80 29.39
C GLY A 16 19.20 25.49 28.10
N GLU A 17 20.52 25.36 28.17
CA GLU A 17 21.37 25.02 27.03
C GLU A 17 21.22 23.54 26.65
N LEU A 18 21.10 22.65 27.64
CA LEU A 18 20.84 21.21 27.44
C LEU A 18 19.46 20.95 26.85
N LEU A 19 18.42 21.69 27.29
CA LEU A 19 17.08 21.59 26.72
C LEU A 19 17.04 22.07 25.26
N THR A 20 17.79 23.12 24.94
CA THR A 20 17.91 23.63 23.58
C THR A 20 18.62 22.62 22.68
N GLU A 21 19.67 21.98 23.18
CA GLU A 21 20.43 20.94 22.47
C GLU A 21 19.58 19.67 22.26
N LEU A 22 18.86 19.20 23.29
CA LEU A 22 17.95 18.06 23.20
C LEU A 22 16.78 18.31 22.23
N SER A 23 16.19 19.52 22.25
CA SER A 23 15.15 19.92 21.30
C SER A 23 15.67 19.91 19.86
N ARG A 24 16.93 20.31 19.67
CA ARG A 24 17.59 20.33 18.37
C ARG A 24 17.89 18.92 17.88
N GLU A 25 18.39 18.04 18.74
CA GLU A 25 18.64 16.63 18.43
C GLU A 25 17.35 15.86 18.13
N THR A 26 16.30 16.08 18.92
CA THR A 26 14.98 15.48 18.67
C THR A 26 14.42 15.94 17.32
N SER A 27 14.52 17.24 17.01
CA SER A 27 14.12 17.78 15.71
C SER A 27 14.95 17.19 14.56
N LEU A 28 16.23 16.93 14.79
CA LEU A 28 17.13 16.29 13.82
C LEU A 28 16.73 14.83 13.58
N LEU A 29 16.45 14.07 14.64
CA LEU A 29 16.03 12.67 14.59
C LEU A 29 14.71 12.53 13.84
N VAL A 30 13.71 13.36 14.17
CA VAL A 30 12.40 13.35 13.47
C VAL A 30 12.58 13.59 11.97
N ARG A 31 13.47 14.52 11.58
CA ARG A 31 13.77 14.78 10.16
C ARG A 31 14.46 13.58 9.49
N GLN A 32 15.32 12.87 10.21
CA GLN A 32 15.99 11.67 9.70
C GLN A 32 15.01 10.51 9.52
N GLU A 33 14.14 10.25 10.50
CA GLU A 33 13.10 9.23 10.39
C GLU A 33 12.12 9.53 9.24
N LEU A 34 11.75 10.81 9.06
CA LEU A 34 10.98 11.24 7.89
C LEU A 34 11.72 11.00 6.57
N ALA A 35 13.03 11.26 6.52
CA ALA A 35 13.83 11.02 5.33
C ALA A 35 13.95 9.52 5.02
N LEU A 36 14.13 8.68 6.06
CA LEU A 36 14.19 7.24 5.95
C LEU A 36 12.85 6.65 5.49
N ALA A 37 11.75 7.05 6.15
CA ALA A 37 10.40 6.63 5.77
C ALA A 37 10.06 7.03 4.33
N ARG A 38 10.46 8.25 3.90
CA ARG A 38 10.32 8.67 2.49
C ARG A 38 11.13 7.79 1.54
N ALA A 39 12.37 7.46 1.88
CA ALA A 39 13.21 6.60 1.06
C ALA A 39 12.61 5.18 0.93
N GLU A 40 12.14 4.61 2.05
CA GLU A 40 11.51 3.29 2.07
C GLU A 40 10.18 3.28 1.30
N LEU A 41 9.34 4.31 1.47
CA LEU A 41 8.11 4.49 0.68
C LEU A 41 8.42 4.63 -0.81
N GLN A 42 9.47 5.35 -1.19
CA GLN A 42 9.85 5.50 -2.59
C GLN A 42 10.33 4.18 -3.19
N GLN A 43 11.09 3.38 -2.43
CA GLN A 43 11.53 2.07 -2.85
C GLN A 43 10.35 1.09 -3.00
N LYS A 44 9.47 1.04 -1.99
CA LYS A 44 8.25 0.21 -2.02
C LYS A 44 7.29 0.61 -3.15
N SER A 45 7.06 1.91 -3.34
CA SER A 45 6.18 2.42 -4.41
C SER A 45 6.75 2.17 -5.80
N ARG A 46 8.07 2.26 -6.00
CA ARG A 46 8.70 1.90 -7.28
C ARG A 46 8.53 0.41 -7.58
N ALA A 47 8.78 -0.47 -6.61
CA ALA A 47 8.60 -1.91 -6.78
C ALA A 47 7.13 -2.25 -7.07
N ALA A 48 6.20 -1.66 -6.31
CA ALA A 48 4.76 -1.80 -6.56
C ALA A 48 4.36 -1.28 -7.95
N GLY A 49 4.91 -0.13 -8.37
CA GLY A 49 4.65 0.47 -9.68
C GLY A 49 5.14 -0.38 -10.85
N VAL A 50 6.36 -0.95 -10.75
CA VAL A 50 6.87 -1.90 -11.75
C VAL A 50 6.02 -3.16 -11.78
N GLY A 51 5.67 -3.72 -10.61
CA GLY A 51 4.80 -4.89 -10.52
C GLY A 51 3.43 -4.65 -11.14
N ALA A 52 2.80 -3.52 -10.83
CA ALA A 52 1.52 -3.11 -11.43
C ALA A 52 1.65 -2.90 -12.95
N GLY A 53 2.74 -2.29 -13.42
CA GLY A 53 3.02 -2.12 -14.84
C GLY A 53 3.19 -3.44 -15.58
N LEU A 54 3.93 -4.39 -15.01
CA LEU A 54 4.12 -5.73 -15.57
C LEU A 54 2.81 -6.52 -15.60
N LEU A 55 2.01 -6.49 -14.52
CA LEU A 55 0.71 -7.15 -14.49
C LEU A 55 -0.28 -6.51 -15.48
N GLY A 56 -0.28 -5.18 -15.60
CA GLY A 56 -1.08 -4.48 -16.61
C GLY A 56 -0.67 -4.85 -18.02
N GLY A 57 0.65 -4.88 -18.30
CA GLY A 57 1.19 -5.33 -19.58
C GLY A 57 0.85 -6.79 -19.90
N ALA A 58 0.99 -7.69 -18.93
CA ALA A 58 0.61 -9.09 -19.06
C ALA A 58 -0.89 -9.26 -19.37
N GLY A 59 -1.75 -8.47 -18.71
CA GLY A 59 -3.19 -8.44 -19.01
C GLY A 59 -3.48 -7.98 -20.44
N ALA A 60 -2.83 -6.91 -20.89
CA ALA A 60 -2.98 -6.42 -22.27
C ALA A 60 -2.49 -7.45 -23.30
N THR A 61 -1.33 -8.07 -23.08
CA THR A 61 -0.81 -9.14 -23.95
C THR A 61 -1.72 -10.36 -23.94
N ALA A 62 -2.27 -10.75 -22.78
CA ALA A 62 -3.22 -11.86 -22.68
C ALA A 62 -4.50 -11.58 -23.48
N LEU A 63 -5.00 -10.33 -23.50
CA LEU A 63 -6.16 -9.97 -24.33
C LEU A 63 -5.88 -10.13 -25.83
N VAL A 64 -4.70 -9.72 -26.30
CA VAL A 64 -4.30 -9.92 -27.70
C VAL A 64 -4.19 -11.42 -28.01
N ALA A 65 -3.55 -12.19 -27.13
CA ALA A 65 -3.44 -13.63 -27.27
C ALA A 65 -4.81 -14.33 -27.28
N LEU A 66 -5.77 -13.85 -26.47
CA LEU A 66 -7.13 -14.36 -26.42
C LEU A 66 -7.88 -14.14 -27.75
N VAL A 67 -7.75 -12.96 -28.35
CA VAL A 67 -8.33 -12.68 -29.67
C VAL A 67 -7.71 -13.57 -30.74
N ALA A 68 -6.39 -13.71 -30.74
CA ALA A 68 -5.70 -14.61 -31.67
C ALA A 68 -6.17 -16.07 -31.49
N LEU A 69 -6.34 -16.53 -30.24
CA LEU A 69 -6.86 -17.85 -29.92
C LEU A 69 -8.29 -18.05 -30.43
N MET A 70 -9.18 -17.06 -30.28
CA MET A 70 -10.53 -17.14 -30.86
C MET A 70 -10.48 -17.36 -32.37
N VAL A 71 -9.65 -16.60 -33.08
CA VAL A 71 -9.45 -16.76 -34.54
C VAL A 71 -8.90 -18.15 -34.86
N THR A 72 -7.93 -18.65 -34.10
CA THR A 72 -7.37 -20.00 -34.28
C THR A 72 -8.44 -21.08 -34.07
N VAL A 73 -9.29 -20.97 -33.05
CA VAL A 73 -10.36 -21.94 -32.79
C VAL A 73 -11.39 -21.92 -33.92
N VAL A 74 -11.81 -20.74 -34.37
CA VAL A 74 -12.72 -20.62 -35.53
C VAL A 74 -12.10 -21.26 -36.76
N ALA A 75 -10.85 -20.92 -37.09
CA ALA A 75 -10.16 -21.47 -38.27
C ALA A 75 -9.98 -22.99 -38.20
N ALA A 76 -9.72 -23.54 -37.01
CA ALA A 76 -9.63 -24.99 -36.82
C ALA A 76 -10.99 -25.67 -37.04
N LEU A 77 -12.07 -25.13 -36.47
CA LEU A 77 -13.42 -25.67 -36.64
C LEU A 77 -13.94 -25.53 -38.07
N ASP A 78 -13.58 -24.44 -38.76
CA ASP A 78 -13.96 -24.15 -40.15
C ASP A 78 -13.48 -25.26 -41.12
N THR A 79 -12.44 -26.01 -40.77
CA THR A 79 -11.98 -27.17 -41.57
C THR A 79 -12.98 -28.34 -41.56
N ALA A 80 -13.89 -28.40 -40.59
CA ALA A 80 -14.82 -29.51 -40.39
C ALA A 80 -16.30 -29.11 -40.51
N MET A 81 -16.63 -27.81 -40.49
CA MET A 81 -18.01 -27.31 -40.54
C MET A 81 -18.09 -25.89 -41.13
N PRO A 82 -19.28 -25.39 -41.51
CA PRO A 82 -19.42 -24.03 -42.02
C PRO A 82 -18.97 -22.94 -41.03
N THR A 83 -18.37 -21.87 -41.56
CA THR A 83 -17.77 -20.78 -40.77
C THR A 83 -18.73 -20.15 -39.76
N TRP A 84 -20.01 -20.00 -40.11
CA TRP A 84 -21.01 -19.44 -39.19
C TRP A 84 -21.21 -20.31 -37.95
N LEU A 85 -21.16 -21.64 -38.10
CA LEU A 85 -21.32 -22.58 -37.00
C LEU A 85 -20.06 -22.65 -36.14
N ALA A 86 -18.88 -22.66 -36.77
CA ALA A 86 -17.59 -22.54 -36.09
C ALA A 86 -17.52 -21.25 -35.23
N GLY A 87 -17.99 -20.13 -35.77
CA GLY A 87 -18.13 -18.86 -35.06
C GLY A 87 -19.03 -18.99 -33.83
N LEU A 88 -20.25 -19.51 -34.00
CA LEU A 88 -21.20 -19.67 -32.89
C LEU A 88 -20.68 -20.57 -31.76
N ILE A 89 -20.05 -21.71 -32.11
CA ILE A 89 -19.47 -22.62 -31.11
C ILE A 89 -18.35 -21.93 -30.34
N THR A 90 -17.46 -21.22 -31.05
CA THR A 90 -16.36 -20.48 -30.41
C THR A 90 -16.91 -19.38 -29.50
N THR A 91 -17.90 -18.61 -29.95
CA THR A 91 -18.56 -17.60 -29.12
C THR A 91 -19.19 -18.21 -27.87
N GLY A 92 -19.91 -19.33 -28.01
CA GLY A 92 -20.51 -20.04 -26.88
C GLY A 92 -19.47 -20.53 -25.86
N LEU A 93 -18.35 -21.08 -26.34
CA LEU A 93 -17.24 -21.53 -25.49
C LEU A 93 -16.66 -20.37 -24.67
N PHE A 94 -16.28 -19.26 -25.30
CA PHE A 94 -15.70 -18.13 -24.59
C PHE A 94 -16.70 -17.38 -23.71
N ALA A 95 -17.98 -17.34 -24.10
CA ALA A 95 -19.04 -16.80 -23.24
C ALA A 95 -19.20 -17.62 -21.94
N ALA A 96 -19.09 -18.95 -22.02
CA ALA A 96 -19.12 -19.81 -20.84
C ALA A 96 -17.90 -19.57 -19.92
N ILE A 97 -16.70 -19.45 -20.49
CA ILE A 97 -15.48 -19.09 -19.74
C ILE A 97 -15.67 -17.74 -19.04
N ALA A 98 -16.11 -16.71 -19.76
CA ALA A 98 -16.35 -15.38 -19.21
C ALA A 98 -17.41 -15.38 -18.09
N ALA A 99 -18.46 -16.19 -18.22
CA ALA A 99 -19.47 -16.34 -17.16
C ALA A 99 -18.87 -16.93 -15.88
N VAL A 100 -17.99 -17.92 -15.99
CA VAL A 100 -17.27 -18.51 -14.84
C VAL A 100 -16.34 -17.48 -14.21
N GLU A 101 -15.53 -16.76 -15.00
CA GLU A 101 -14.64 -15.71 -14.50
C GLU A 101 -15.43 -14.62 -13.77
N ALA A 102 -16.55 -14.17 -14.33
CA ALA A 102 -17.43 -13.18 -13.69
C ALA A 102 -18.03 -13.70 -12.38
N ALA A 103 -18.43 -14.97 -12.31
CA ALA A 103 -18.95 -15.59 -11.10
C ALA A 103 -17.88 -15.69 -10.00
N VAL A 104 -16.69 -16.17 -10.34
CA VAL A 104 -15.55 -16.28 -9.41
C VAL A 104 -15.10 -14.90 -8.95
N GLY A 105 -14.99 -13.93 -9.86
CA GLY A 105 -14.63 -12.55 -9.53
C GLY A 105 -15.62 -11.92 -8.55
N ARG A 106 -16.93 -12.07 -8.81
CA ARG A 106 -17.98 -11.61 -7.89
C ARG A 106 -17.89 -12.31 -6.52
N ALA A 107 -17.65 -13.61 -6.49
CA ALA A 107 -17.52 -14.36 -5.25
C ALA A 107 -16.33 -13.88 -4.41
N ARG A 108 -15.18 -13.63 -5.04
CA ARG A 108 -13.98 -13.11 -4.38
C ARG A 108 -14.17 -11.69 -3.85
N LEU A 109 -14.80 -10.81 -4.63
CA LEU A 109 -15.11 -9.44 -4.19
C LEU A 109 -16.06 -9.45 -2.97
N ARG A 110 -17.07 -10.33 -2.98
CA ARG A 110 -17.98 -10.49 -1.83
C ARG A 110 -17.25 -11.01 -0.60
N ALA A 111 -16.36 -11.99 -0.76
CA ALA A 111 -15.55 -12.53 0.35
C ALA A 111 -14.57 -11.50 0.94
N ALA A 112 -14.11 -10.54 0.14
CA ALA A 112 -13.24 -9.46 0.60
C ALA A 112 -13.99 -8.30 1.31
N THR A 113 -15.31 -8.44 1.52
CA THR A 113 -16.15 -7.42 2.18
C THR A 113 -16.51 -7.88 3.61
N PRO A 114 -16.39 -7.04 4.65
CA PRO A 114 -16.14 -5.60 4.61
C PRO A 114 -14.65 -5.24 4.53
N LEU A 115 -14.32 -4.35 3.58
CA LEU A 115 -13.00 -3.72 3.46
C LEU A 115 -12.66 -2.80 4.66
N VAL A 116 -13.66 -2.52 5.50
CA VAL A 116 -13.52 -1.76 6.74
C VAL A 116 -13.28 -2.76 7.88
N PRO A 117 -12.18 -2.65 8.64
CA PRO A 117 -11.98 -3.48 9.82
C PRO A 117 -13.15 -3.29 10.78
N GLN A 118 -13.92 -4.35 11.05
CA GLN A 118 -15.10 -4.27 11.91
C GLN A 118 -14.78 -3.88 13.37
N GLN A 119 -13.51 -4.00 13.77
CA GLN A 119 -13.00 -3.64 15.10
C GLN A 119 -12.44 -2.22 15.18
N ALA A 120 -12.18 -1.55 14.05
CA ALA A 120 -11.72 -0.15 14.02
C ALA A 120 -12.71 0.87 14.64
N PRO A 121 -14.04 0.72 14.58
CA PRO A 121 -14.94 1.70 15.20
C PRO A 121 -14.97 1.62 16.73
N GLU A 122 -14.56 0.51 17.34
CA GLU A 122 -14.58 0.33 18.80
C GLU A 122 -13.34 0.95 19.44
N SER A 123 -12.15 0.70 18.87
CA SER A 123 -10.90 1.31 19.34
C SER A 123 -10.88 2.83 19.18
N MET A 124 -11.46 3.36 18.08
CA MET A 124 -11.57 4.81 17.89
C MET A 124 -12.50 5.48 18.93
N LYS A 125 -13.52 4.78 19.42
CA LYS A 125 -14.41 5.31 20.48
C LYS A 125 -13.71 5.33 21.83
N GLU A 126 -13.00 4.26 22.18
CA GLU A 126 -12.20 4.21 23.41
C GLU A 126 -11.11 5.28 23.43
N ASP A 127 -10.42 5.51 22.30
CA ASP A 127 -9.39 6.54 22.17
C ASP A 127 -9.97 7.96 22.35
N MET A 128 -11.17 8.23 21.82
CA MET A 128 -11.86 9.51 22.02
C MET A 128 -12.31 9.69 23.47
N GLU A 129 -12.82 8.65 24.12
CA GLU A 129 -13.24 8.70 25.52
C GLU A 129 -12.06 8.95 26.46
N TRP A 130 -10.91 8.31 26.21
CA TRP A 130 -9.68 8.54 26.96
C TRP A 130 -9.16 9.97 26.78
N ALA A 131 -9.10 10.46 25.53
CA ALA A 131 -8.66 11.84 25.24
C ALA A 131 -9.57 12.90 25.91
N THR A 132 -10.88 12.64 25.96
CA THR A 132 -11.86 13.54 26.59
C THR A 132 -11.73 13.53 28.12
N LYS A 133 -11.50 12.37 28.74
CA LYS A 133 -11.21 12.25 30.18
C LYS A 133 -9.92 12.98 30.56
N GLN A 134 -8.87 12.83 29.76
CA GLN A 134 -7.58 13.46 30.00
C GLN A 134 -7.68 14.99 29.94
N ALA A 135 -8.37 15.53 28.92
CA ALA A 135 -8.61 16.97 28.78
C ALA A 135 -9.45 17.56 29.92
N ARG A 136 -10.36 16.77 30.51
CA ARG A 136 -11.18 17.20 31.66
C ARG A 136 -10.38 17.19 32.97
N SER A 137 -9.48 16.22 33.15
CA SER A 137 -8.63 16.11 34.34
C SER A 137 -7.56 17.20 34.45
N ALA A 138 -7.13 17.79 33.32
CA ALA A 138 -6.15 18.87 33.29
C ALA A 138 -6.74 20.26 33.59
N ARG A 139 -8.06 20.36 33.78
CA ARG A 139 -8.79 21.63 33.99
C ARG A 139 -9.23 21.86 35.45
N THR A 140 -8.82 20.97 36.36
CA THR A 140 -9.04 21.04 37.80
C THR A 140 -7.70 20.96 38.51
#